data_AF-A0A9D6J4L7-F1
#
_entry.id   AF-A0A9D6J4L7-F1
#
_cell.length_a   1.000
_cell.length_b   1.000
_cell.length_c   1.000
_cell.angle_alpha   90.00
_cell.angle_beta   90.00
_cell.angle_gamma   90.00
#
_symmetry.space_group_name_H-M   'P 1'
#
loop_
_entity.id
_entity.type
_entity.pdbx_description
1 polymer ?
#
loop_
_entity_poly.entity_id
_entity_poly.type
_entity_poly.pdbx_seq_one_letter_code
_entity_poly.pdbx_strand_id
1 'polypeptide(L)'
;IPFTLLIKNTNVSLLEHIRAVTGVCMGMAKAIKNIMGDRFPIDWDILVAGALLHDVGKLLEYKREGEQYVKSLSGTLLRHPYSGVQVATLAGLPDAVCHIIANHSHEGDHGKRTTEGILLHHADFTTFEPLKP
;
A
#
# COMPACT_ATOMS: atom_id res chain seq x y z
N ILE A 1 11.35 2.07 -11.21
CA ILE A 1 10.50 3.07 -10.51
C ILE A 1 10.85 2.95 -9.02
N PRO A 2 11.34 4.01 -8.37
CA PRO A 2 11.57 3.99 -6.92
C PRO A 2 10.24 3.81 -6.19
N PHE A 3 10.24 3.15 -5.02
CA PHE A 3 8.98 3.00 -4.28
C PHE A 3 8.49 4.33 -3.68
N THR A 4 9.36 5.30 -3.44
CA THR A 4 9.00 6.62 -2.91
C THR A 4 9.87 7.71 -3.51
N LEU A 5 9.30 8.90 -3.69
CA LEU A 5 10.04 10.12 -4.06
C LEU A 5 10.53 10.90 -2.82
N LEU A 6 10.15 10.48 -1.61
CA LEU A 6 10.52 11.14 -0.35
C LEU A 6 11.96 10.82 0.07
N ILE A 7 12.47 9.66 -0.31
CA ILE A 7 13.83 9.21 -0.01
C ILE A 7 14.67 9.43 -1.27
N LYS A 8 15.57 10.42 -1.22
CA LYS A 8 16.48 10.71 -2.34
C LYS A 8 17.37 9.51 -2.61
N ASN A 9 17.47 9.12 -3.89
CA ASN A 9 18.34 8.04 -4.37
C ASN A 9 18.10 6.69 -3.66
N THR A 10 16.86 6.39 -3.27
CA THR A 10 16.54 5.04 -2.76
C THR A 10 16.89 3.97 -3.79
N ASN A 11 17.55 2.91 -3.33
CA ASN A 11 17.87 1.73 -4.13
C ASN A 11 16.75 0.68 -4.11
N VAL A 12 15.62 0.97 -3.45
CA VAL A 12 14.46 0.07 -3.36
C VAL A 12 13.45 0.43 -4.45
N SER A 13 13.14 -0.54 -5.30
CA SER A 13 12.12 -0.41 -6.33
C SER A 13 10.70 -0.58 -5.76
N LEU A 14 9.71 -0.05 -6.47
CA LEU A 14 8.29 -0.24 -6.16
C LEU A 14 7.93 -1.73 -6.03
N LEU A 15 8.48 -2.58 -6.91
CA LEU A 15 8.20 -4.02 -6.89
C LEU A 15 8.79 -4.71 -5.64
N GLU A 16 10.02 -4.36 -5.26
CA GLU A 16 10.65 -4.89 -4.04
C GLU A 16 9.85 -4.48 -2.80
N HIS A 17 9.42 -3.22 -2.73
CA HIS A 17 8.58 -2.72 -1.65
C HIS A 17 7.24 -3.47 -1.57
N ILE A 18 6.49 -3.60 -2.66
CA ILE A 18 5.22 -4.35 -2.68
C ILE A 18 5.41 -5.80 -2.21
N ARG A 19 6.48 -6.47 -2.64
CA ARG A 19 6.80 -7.84 -2.21
C ARG A 19 7.12 -7.90 -0.71
N ALA A 20 7.90 -6.94 -0.21
CA ALA A 20 8.23 -6.85 1.22
C ALA A 20 6.97 -6.61 2.06
N VAL A 21 6.16 -5.62 1.71
CA VAL A 21 4.90 -5.29 2.38
C VAL A 21 3.96 -6.50 2.40
N THR A 22 3.75 -7.14 1.26
CA THR A 22 2.89 -8.34 1.16
C THR A 22 3.40 -9.46 2.06
N GLY A 23 4.70 -9.74 2.03
CA GLY A 23 5.31 -10.78 2.88
C GLY A 23 5.18 -10.49 4.38
N VAL A 24 5.47 -9.25 4.80
CA VAL A 24 5.33 -8.81 6.20
C VAL A 24 3.89 -8.88 6.66
N CYS A 25 2.95 -8.37 5.85
CA CYS A 25 1.52 -8.37 6.14
C CYS A 25 0.98 -9.80 6.38
N MET A 26 1.32 -10.73 5.48
CA MET A 26 0.98 -12.15 5.63
C MET A 26 1.66 -12.79 6.86
N GLY A 27 2.91 -12.42 7.15
CA GLY A 27 3.64 -12.89 8.33
C GLY A 27 2.99 -12.46 9.64
N MET A 28 2.63 -11.17 9.75
CA MET A 28 1.90 -10.62 10.89
C MET A 28 0.56 -11.33 11.09
N ALA A 29 -0.23 -11.45 10.02
CA ALA A 29 -1.51 -12.15 10.04
C ALA A 29 -1.39 -13.59 10.56
N LYS A 30 -0.41 -14.35 10.04
CA LYS A 30 -0.16 -15.75 10.46
C LYS A 30 0.23 -15.81 11.94
N ALA A 31 1.16 -14.96 12.37
CA ALA A 31 1.63 -14.92 13.76
C ALA A 31 0.48 -14.66 14.75
N ILE A 32 -0.38 -13.67 14.44
CA ILE A 32 -1.52 -13.33 15.28
C ILE A 32 -2.57 -14.46 15.25
N LYS A 33 -2.93 -14.96 14.07
CA LYS A 33 -3.95 -16.01 13.92
C LYS A 33 -3.52 -17.31 14.62
N ASN A 34 -2.24 -17.65 14.64
CA ASN A 34 -1.72 -18.81 15.37
C ASN A 34 -1.98 -18.76 16.89
N ILE A 35 -2.02 -17.55 17.48
CA ILE A 35 -2.22 -17.35 18.92
C ILE A 35 -3.71 -17.09 19.22
N MET A 36 -4.36 -16.29 18.38
CA MET A 36 -5.72 -15.79 18.64
C MET A 36 -6.81 -16.67 18.04
N GLY A 37 -6.49 -17.50 17.03
CA GLY A 37 -7.45 -18.32 16.30
C GLY A 37 -8.56 -17.49 15.67
N ASP A 38 -9.80 -17.91 15.85
CA ASP A 38 -10.98 -17.26 15.27
C ASP A 38 -11.32 -15.91 15.92
N ARG A 39 -10.70 -15.58 17.06
CA ARG A 39 -10.81 -14.25 17.68
C ARG A 39 -10.14 -13.16 16.85
N PHE A 40 -9.30 -13.55 15.89
CA PHE A 40 -8.71 -12.66 14.90
C PHE A 40 -9.23 -13.05 13.50
N PRO A 41 -10.45 -12.59 13.14
CA PRO A 41 -10.99 -12.83 11.81
C PRO A 41 -10.15 -12.08 10.78
N ILE A 42 -9.81 -12.78 9.71
CA ILE A 42 -9.06 -12.21 8.60
C ILE A 42 -9.55 -12.83 7.30
N ASP A 43 -9.77 -11.98 6.31
CA ASP A 43 -9.97 -12.39 4.93
C ASP A 43 -8.61 -12.34 4.21
N TRP A 44 -8.11 -13.53 3.84
CA TRP A 44 -6.79 -13.67 3.23
C TRP A 44 -6.75 -13.12 1.80
N ASP A 45 -7.84 -13.22 1.06
CA ASP A 45 -7.90 -12.75 -0.33
C ASP A 45 -7.92 -11.22 -0.34
N ILE A 46 -8.70 -10.61 0.56
CA ILE A 46 -8.73 -9.16 0.76
C ILE A 46 -7.37 -8.64 1.25
N LEU A 47 -6.74 -9.32 2.20
CA LEU A 47 -5.40 -8.95 2.70
C LEU A 47 -4.36 -8.96 1.58
N VAL A 48 -4.27 -10.06 0.83
CA VAL A 48 -3.25 -10.24 -0.20
C VAL A 48 -3.51 -9.32 -1.38
N ALA A 49 -4.76 -9.20 -1.84
CA ALA A 49 -5.10 -8.27 -2.91
C ALA A 49 -4.82 -6.81 -2.52
N GLY A 50 -5.22 -6.41 -1.31
CA GLY A 50 -4.92 -5.10 -0.76
C GLY A 50 -3.42 -4.83 -0.68
N ALA A 51 -2.62 -5.80 -0.20
CA ALA A 51 -1.18 -5.66 -0.10
C ALA A 51 -0.45 -5.57 -1.44
N LEU A 52 -0.88 -6.36 -2.43
CA LEU A 52 -0.30 -6.30 -3.77
C LEU A 52 -0.62 -4.98 -4.49
N LEU A 53 -1.76 -4.35 -4.17
CA LEU A 53 -2.31 -3.22 -4.93
C LEU A 53 -2.29 -1.88 -4.20
N HIS A 54 -1.92 -1.83 -2.92
CA HIS A 54 -1.97 -0.60 -2.11
C HIS A 54 -1.32 0.62 -2.78
N ASP A 55 -0.26 0.35 -3.53
CA ASP A 55 0.58 1.35 -4.17
C ASP A 55 0.38 1.48 -5.70
N VAL A 56 -0.63 0.80 -6.27
CA VAL A 56 -0.86 0.77 -7.73
C VAL A 56 -1.04 2.17 -8.33
N GLY A 57 -1.58 3.11 -7.55
CA GLY A 57 -1.74 4.51 -7.95
C GLY A 57 -0.42 5.24 -8.22
N LYS A 58 0.73 4.74 -7.74
CA LYS A 58 2.05 5.34 -8.03
C LYS A 58 2.39 5.32 -9.52
N LEU A 59 1.80 4.39 -10.28
CA LEU A 59 1.93 4.34 -11.74
C LEU A 59 1.29 5.56 -12.43
N LEU A 60 0.30 6.19 -11.79
CA LEU A 60 -0.35 7.42 -12.26
C LEU A 60 0.20 8.68 -11.56
N GLU A 61 0.62 8.53 -10.29
CA GLU A 61 1.23 9.63 -9.53
C GLU A 61 2.57 10.05 -10.14
N TYR A 62 3.34 9.10 -10.67
CA TYR A 62 4.69 9.38 -11.17
C TYR A 62 4.70 9.63 -12.67
N LYS A 63 5.56 10.56 -13.08
CA LYS A 63 5.92 10.85 -14.46
C LYS A 63 7.42 10.69 -14.61
N ARG A 64 7.85 10.09 -15.71
CA ARG A 64 9.28 10.04 -16.08
C ARG A 64 9.67 11.33 -16.80
N GLU A 65 10.73 11.98 -16.33
CA GLU A 65 11.36 13.13 -16.98
C GLU A 65 12.85 12.83 -17.15
N GLY A 66 13.23 12.48 -18.39
CA GLY A 66 14.56 11.96 -18.70
C GLY A 66 14.86 10.65 -17.94
N GLU A 67 15.87 10.70 -17.08
CA GLU A 67 16.30 9.55 -16.26
C GLU A 67 15.65 9.53 -14.87
N GLN A 68 14.90 10.59 -14.50
CA GLN A 68 14.32 10.74 -13.16
C GLN A 68 12.80 10.51 -13.17
N TYR A 69 12.27 10.23 -11.99
CA TYR A 69 10.83 10.19 -11.73
C TYR A 69 10.43 11.40 -10.89
N VAL A 70 9.39 12.10 -11.32
CA VAL A 70 8.80 13.25 -10.64
C VAL A 70 7.31 13.03 -10.43
N LYS A 71 6.66 13.85 -9.60
CA LYS A 71 5.20 13.84 -9.50
C LYS A 71 4.58 14.38 -10.78
N SER A 72 3.59 13.66 -11.32
CA SER A 72 2.76 14.13 -12.41
C SER A 72 1.80 15.22 -11.93
N LEU A 73 1.20 16.00 -12.85
CA LEU A 73 0.15 16.95 -12.48
C LEU A 73 -1.01 16.25 -11.75
N SER A 74 -1.43 15.09 -12.26
CA SER A 74 -2.45 14.27 -11.61
C SER A 74 -1.99 13.81 -10.22
N GLY A 75 -0.73 13.40 -10.07
CA GLY A 75 -0.15 12.94 -8.81
C GLY A 75 0.01 14.04 -7.75
N THR A 76 0.14 15.30 -8.19
CA THR A 76 0.10 16.47 -7.30
C THR A 76 -1.31 16.73 -6.76
N LEU A 77 -2.34 16.49 -7.58
CA LEU A 77 -3.74 16.72 -7.20
C LEU A 77 -4.36 15.53 -6.47
N LEU A 78 -4.04 14.31 -6.91
CA LEU A 78 -4.58 13.03 -6.47
C LEU A 78 -3.42 12.10 -6.14
N ARG A 79 -3.13 11.96 -4.85
CA ARG A 79 -2.13 11.01 -4.37
C ARG A 79 -2.49 9.56 -4.73
N HIS A 80 -1.49 8.70 -4.70
CA HIS A 80 -1.58 7.29 -5.06
C HIS A 80 -2.68 6.49 -4.36
N PRO A 81 -3.13 6.79 -3.12
CA PRO A 81 -4.28 6.09 -2.54
C PRO A 81 -5.57 6.38 -3.34
N TYR A 82 -5.80 7.62 -3.74
CA TYR A 82 -7.00 8.02 -4.49
C TYR A 82 -7.00 7.48 -5.92
N SER A 83 -5.89 7.65 -6.63
CA SER A 83 -5.75 7.12 -7.99
C SER A 83 -5.70 5.60 -8.01
N GLY A 84 -5.16 4.97 -6.97
CA GLY A 84 -5.20 3.52 -6.78
C GLY A 84 -6.62 2.98 -6.61
N VAL A 85 -7.46 3.65 -5.81
CA VAL A 85 -8.89 3.31 -5.67
C VAL A 85 -9.60 3.40 -7.02
N GLN A 86 -9.32 4.44 -7.81
CA GLN A 86 -9.90 4.58 -9.15
C GLN A 86 -9.56 3.38 -10.03
N VAL A 87 -8.29 2.99 -10.09
CA VAL A 87 -7.83 1.82 -10.88
C VAL A 87 -8.49 0.54 -10.39
N ALA A 88 -8.51 0.30 -9.07
CA ALA A 88 -9.10 -0.89 -8.48
C ALA A 88 -10.61 -1.01 -8.76
N THR A 89 -11.33 0.11 -8.65
CA THR A 89 -12.77 0.18 -8.93
C THR A 89 -13.06 -0.10 -10.40
N LEU A 90 -12.29 0.49 -11.32
CA LEU A 90 -12.42 0.23 -12.76
C LEU A 90 -12.12 -1.23 -13.13
N ALA A 91 -11.25 -1.89 -12.37
CA ALA A 91 -10.95 -3.31 -12.52
C ALA A 91 -12.01 -4.24 -11.89
N GLY A 92 -13.07 -3.69 -11.27
CA GLY A 92 -14.13 -4.46 -10.65
C GLY A 92 -13.73 -5.13 -9.32
N LEU A 93 -12.71 -4.61 -8.63
CA LEU A 93 -12.32 -5.12 -7.33
C LEU A 93 -13.34 -4.72 -6.25
N PRO A 94 -13.50 -5.55 -5.20
CA PRO A 94 -14.47 -5.27 -4.14
C PRO A 94 -14.07 -4.05 -3.32
N ASP A 95 -15.08 -3.37 -2.75
CA ASP A 95 -14.90 -2.18 -1.91
C ASP A 95 -13.94 -2.41 -0.74
N ALA A 96 -13.85 -3.62 -0.22
CA ALA A 96 -12.90 -3.97 0.84
C ALA A 96 -11.43 -3.82 0.40
N VAL A 97 -11.10 -4.17 -0.86
CA VAL A 97 -9.75 -3.93 -1.42
C VAL A 97 -9.55 -2.44 -1.67
N CYS A 98 -10.55 -1.77 -2.26
CA CYS A 98 -10.50 -0.31 -2.47
C CYS A 98 -10.31 0.43 -1.14
N HIS A 99 -10.96 0.01 -0.07
CA HIS A 99 -10.81 0.57 1.26
C HIS A 99 -9.39 0.45 1.79
N ILE A 100 -8.74 -0.70 1.59
CA ILE A 100 -7.34 -0.91 1.97
C ILE A 100 -6.45 0.07 1.19
N ILE A 101 -6.62 0.15 -0.13
CA ILE A 101 -5.84 1.07 -0.98
C ILE A 101 -6.05 2.52 -0.52
N ALA A 102 -7.29 2.93 -0.26
CA ALA A 102 -7.62 4.29 0.16
C ALA A 102 -6.96 4.68 1.49
N ASN A 103 -6.88 3.74 2.44
CA ASN A 103 -6.58 4.03 3.84
C ASN A 103 -5.22 3.49 4.32
N HIS A 104 -4.40 2.88 3.46
CA HIS A 104 -3.13 2.29 3.90
C HIS A 104 -2.11 3.35 4.39
N SER A 105 -2.17 4.57 3.85
CA SER A 105 -1.28 5.68 4.20
C SER A 105 -2.00 6.72 5.08
N HIS A 106 -1.48 7.95 5.10
CA HIS A 106 -1.96 9.07 5.93
C HIS A 106 -3.43 9.45 5.69
N GLU A 107 -3.93 9.18 4.49
CA GLU A 107 -5.34 9.37 4.12
C GLU A 107 -6.29 8.61 5.06
N GLY A 108 -5.82 7.50 5.65
CA GLY A 108 -6.59 6.71 6.62
C GLY A 108 -6.47 7.16 8.07
N ASP A 109 -5.64 8.15 8.42
CA ASP A 109 -5.31 8.48 9.82
C ASP A 109 -6.51 9.01 10.62
N HIS A 110 -7.46 9.63 9.94
CA HIS A 110 -8.70 10.15 10.54
C HIS A 110 -9.90 9.22 10.33
N GLY A 111 -9.68 8.05 9.70
CA GLY A 111 -10.70 7.07 9.36
C GLY A 111 -10.59 5.80 10.18
N LYS A 112 -11.52 4.87 9.94
CA LYS A 112 -11.44 3.50 10.46
C LYS A 112 -10.85 2.61 9.38
N ARG A 113 -9.81 1.86 9.71
CA ARG A 113 -9.24 0.80 8.86
C ARG A 113 -9.91 -0.53 9.19
N THR A 114 -10.08 -1.39 8.19
CA THR A 114 -10.42 -2.82 8.40
C THR A 114 -9.26 -3.55 9.08
N THR A 115 -9.49 -4.78 9.55
CA THR A 115 -8.43 -5.61 10.14
C THR A 115 -7.24 -5.75 9.18
N GLU A 116 -7.52 -6.06 7.91
CA GLU A 116 -6.54 -6.20 6.84
C GLU A 116 -5.85 -4.86 6.54
N GLY A 117 -6.61 -3.75 6.55
CA GLY A 117 -6.07 -2.40 6.36
C GLY A 117 -5.12 -1.98 7.49
N ILE A 118 -5.38 -2.38 8.73
CA ILE A 118 -4.48 -2.13 9.88
C ILE A 118 -3.17 -2.90 9.68
N LEU A 119 -3.25 -4.19 9.35
CA LEU A 119 -2.06 -5.01 9.09
C LEU A 119 -1.23 -4.45 7.94
N LEU A 120 -1.89 -4.03 6.86
CA LEU A 120 -1.21 -3.42 5.73
C LEU A 120 -0.53 -2.11 6.13
N HIS A 121 -1.24 -1.20 6.80
CA HIS A 121 -0.70 0.09 7.22
C HIS A 121 0.59 -0.08 8.02
N HIS A 122 0.59 -0.98 9.00
CA HIS A 122 1.79 -1.24 9.80
C HIS A 122 2.89 -1.95 9.00
N ALA A 123 2.55 -2.88 8.11
CA ALA A 123 3.53 -3.54 7.24
C ALA A 123 4.21 -2.54 6.30
N ASP A 124 3.44 -1.66 5.66
CA ASP A 124 3.93 -0.59 4.79
C ASP A 124 4.91 0.31 5.54
N PHE A 125 4.47 0.89 6.66
CA PHE A 125 5.29 1.82 7.44
C PHE A 125 6.55 1.15 8.01
N THR A 126 6.46 -0.11 8.46
CA THR A 126 7.64 -0.86 8.94
C THR A 126 8.66 -1.10 7.83
N THR A 127 8.23 -1.18 6.57
CA THR A 127 9.14 -1.32 5.40
C THR A 127 9.58 0.01 4.80
N PHE A 128 9.03 1.14 5.27
CA PHE A 128 9.33 2.49 4.77
C PHE A 128 10.14 3.32 5.76
N GLU A 129 9.71 3.39 7.02
CA GLU A 129 10.30 4.28 8.04
C GLU A 129 11.78 4.03 8.31
N PRO A 130 12.27 2.77 8.39
CA PRO A 130 13.70 2.52 8.61
C PRO A 130 14.61 3.01 7.47
N LEU A 131 14.04 3.32 6.30
CA LEU A 131 14.75 3.83 5.14
C LEU A 131 14.76 5.37 5.08
N LYS A 132 14.02 6.05 5.97
CA LYS A 132 14.06 7.51 6.09
C LYS A 132 15.42 7.95 6.69
N PRO A 133 15.99 9.07 6.21
CA PRO A 133 17.23 9.64 6.75
C PRO A 133 17.06 10.24 8.15
#